data_AF-A0A5C8MSL9-F1
#
_entry.id   AF-A0A5C8MSL9-F1
#
_cell.length_a   1.000
_cell.length_b   1.000
_cell.length_c   1.000
_cell.angle_alpha   90.00
_cell.angle_beta   90.00
_cell.angle_gamma   90.00
#
_symmetry.space_group_name_H-M   'P 1'
#
loop_
_entity.id
_entity.type
_entity.pdbx_description
1 polymer ?
#
loop_
_entity_poly.entity_id
_entity_poly.type
_entity_poly.pdbx_seq_one_letter_code
_entity_poly.pdbx_strand_id
1 'polypeptide(L)'
;MHKNQKEEQSELRQWLELLCSDPYASILDETIFHVDVLETTEDYIIEAELSHCQKENIVILCEDHSLTIQIQKNGVTEKQRNILLPFSLLDKNISAHFSPPILEVRISKVTLQNHSPQNHITVIDINE
;
A
#
# COMPACT_ATOMS: atom_id res chain seq x y z
N MET A 1 -14.22 15.97 -22.06
CA MET A 1 -13.92 15.25 -20.80
C MET A 1 -12.46 15.51 -20.42
N HIS A 2 -12.16 16.54 -19.63
CA HIS A 2 -10.77 16.88 -19.19
C HIS A 2 -10.72 17.19 -17.67
N LYS A 3 -11.56 16.52 -16.85
CA LYS A 3 -11.60 16.78 -15.39
C LYS A 3 -10.59 15.96 -14.57
N ASN A 4 -10.15 14.80 -15.05
CA ASN A 4 -9.44 13.83 -14.21
C ASN A 4 -7.97 14.14 -13.91
N GLN A 5 -7.21 14.73 -14.85
CA GLN A 5 -5.77 14.94 -14.66
C GLN A 5 -5.42 15.89 -13.51
N LYS A 6 -6.32 16.81 -13.14
CA LYS A 6 -6.07 17.80 -12.09
C LYS A 6 -6.33 17.24 -10.69
N GLU A 7 -7.25 16.28 -10.58
CA GLU A 7 -7.59 15.58 -9.34
C GLU A 7 -6.58 14.46 -9.05
N GLU A 8 -6.14 13.70 -10.06
CA GLU A 8 -5.12 12.64 -9.93
C GLU A 8 -3.77 13.17 -9.42
N GLN A 9 -3.26 14.26 -10.02
CA GLN A 9 -2.03 14.90 -9.55
C GLN A 9 -2.17 15.46 -8.11
N SER A 10 -3.39 15.64 -7.61
CA SER A 10 -3.63 16.11 -6.24
C SER A 10 -3.50 15.00 -5.22
N GLU A 11 -3.85 13.75 -5.55
CA GLU A 11 -3.83 12.63 -4.62
C GLU A 11 -2.40 12.15 -4.34
N LEU A 12 -1.55 11.99 -5.37
CA LEU A 12 -0.12 11.68 -5.14
C LEU A 12 0.56 12.79 -4.31
N ARG A 13 0.27 14.05 -4.59
CA ARG A 13 0.83 15.18 -3.81
C ARG A 13 0.41 15.12 -2.35
N GLN A 14 -0.86 14.87 -2.07
CA GLN A 14 -1.35 14.68 -0.70
C GLN A 14 -0.67 13.49 -0.03
N TRP A 15 -0.39 12.42 -0.79
CA TRP A 15 0.28 11.26 -0.23
C TRP A 15 1.74 11.56 0.14
N LEU A 16 2.46 12.25 -0.74
CA LEU A 16 3.82 12.70 -0.46
C LEU A 16 3.86 13.67 0.72
N GLU A 17 2.90 14.58 0.83
CA GLU A 17 2.75 15.47 1.99
C GLU A 17 2.53 14.68 3.28
N LEU A 18 1.68 13.65 3.24
CA LEU A 18 1.42 12.77 4.38
C LEU A 18 2.70 12.03 4.82
N LEU A 19 3.44 11.45 3.88
CA LEU A 19 4.70 10.74 4.16
C LEU A 19 5.78 11.70 4.69
N CYS A 20 5.93 12.88 4.10
CA CYS A 20 6.89 13.88 4.58
C CYS A 20 6.50 14.50 5.93
N SER A 21 5.21 14.44 6.31
CA SER A 21 4.73 14.94 7.59
C SER A 21 4.97 13.98 8.75
N ASP A 22 5.26 12.70 8.47
CA ASP A 22 5.55 11.71 9.51
C ASP A 22 7.00 11.88 10.01
N PRO A 23 7.20 12.35 11.27
CA PRO A 23 8.53 12.56 11.82
C PRO A 23 9.29 11.24 12.06
N TYR A 24 8.62 10.09 11.97
CA TYR A 24 9.20 8.78 12.19
C TYR A 24 9.51 8.03 10.89
N ALA A 25 9.17 8.57 9.72
CA ALA A 25 9.32 7.89 8.43
C ALA A 25 10.75 7.36 8.20
N SER A 26 11.78 8.16 8.46
CA SER A 26 13.18 7.74 8.30
C SER A 26 13.58 6.65 9.28
N ILE A 27 13.10 6.70 10.53
CA ILE A 27 13.36 5.66 11.53
C ILE A 27 12.68 4.36 11.12
N LEU A 28 11.46 4.43 10.59
CA LEU A 28 10.73 3.26 10.10
C LEU A 28 11.40 2.63 8.89
N ASP A 29 11.93 3.43 7.97
CA ASP A 29 12.72 2.94 6.82
C ASP A 29 13.93 2.12 7.27
N GLU A 30 14.65 2.61 8.28
CA GLU A 30 15.87 1.95 8.79
C GLU A 30 15.57 0.74 9.68
N THR A 31 14.50 0.79 10.49
CA THR A 31 14.24 -0.22 11.53
C THR A 31 13.25 -1.31 11.11
N ILE A 32 12.33 -0.99 10.21
CA ILE A 32 11.29 -1.90 9.74
C ILE A 32 11.64 -2.40 8.33
N PHE A 33 11.43 -1.55 7.33
CA PHE A 33 11.81 -1.71 5.92
C PHE A 33 11.45 -0.44 5.17
N HIS A 34 12.19 -0.07 4.13
CA HIS A 34 11.91 1.12 3.32
C HIS A 34 10.63 0.96 2.48
N VAL A 35 9.90 2.06 2.29
CA VAL A 35 8.70 2.12 1.47
C VAL A 35 8.74 3.33 0.55
N ASP A 36 8.48 3.09 -0.72
CA ASP A 36 8.29 4.12 -1.74
C ASP A 36 6.84 4.12 -2.25
N VAL A 37 6.40 5.29 -2.72
CA VAL A 37 5.12 5.44 -3.40
C VAL A 37 5.32 6.03 -4.78
N LEU A 38 4.71 5.40 -5.77
CA LEU A 38 4.77 5.79 -7.16
C LEU A 38 3.36 5.92 -7.73
N GLU A 39 3.28 6.62 -8.86
CA GLU A 39 2.06 6.81 -9.60
C GLU A 39 2.30 6.50 -11.08
N THR A 40 1.39 5.72 -11.65
CA THR A 40 1.27 5.54 -13.09
C THR A 40 -0.08 6.13 -13.55
N THR A 41 -0.37 6.07 -14.85
CA THR A 41 -1.68 6.50 -15.34
C THR A 41 -2.82 5.67 -14.72
N GLU A 42 -2.60 4.37 -14.52
CA GLU A 42 -3.67 3.43 -14.14
C GLU A 42 -3.69 3.11 -12.65
N ASP A 43 -2.52 3.11 -12.01
CA ASP A 43 -2.32 2.61 -10.65
C ASP A 43 -1.52 3.59 -9.79
N TYR A 44 -1.85 3.62 -8.51
CA TYR A 44 -0.91 3.94 -7.45
C TYR A 44 -0.13 2.69 -7.06
N ILE A 45 1.16 2.84 -6.75
CA ILE A 45 2.04 1.72 -6.43
C ILE A 45 2.74 2.00 -5.11
N ILE A 46 2.69 1.03 -4.19
CA ILE A 46 3.52 0.98 -2.98
C ILE A 46 4.59 -0.07 -3.22
N GLU A 47 5.86 0.33 -3.13
CA GLU A 47 6.99 -0.60 -3.14
C GLU A 47 7.56 -0.70 -1.74
N ALA A 48 7.79 -1.92 -1.25
CA ALA A 48 8.44 -2.17 0.03
C ALA A 48 9.67 -3.08 -0.16
N GLU A 49 10.81 -2.68 0.40
CA GLU A 49 12.05 -3.46 0.33
C GLU A 49 12.14 -4.46 1.50
N LEU A 50 11.75 -5.71 1.25
CA LEU A 50 11.64 -6.78 2.24
C LEU A 50 12.79 -7.78 2.13
N SER A 51 14.02 -7.33 2.44
CA SER A 51 15.21 -8.17 2.36
C SER A 51 15.10 -9.43 3.21
N HIS A 52 15.54 -10.57 2.66
CA HIS A 52 15.55 -11.88 3.33
C HIS A 52 14.18 -12.38 3.81
N CYS A 53 13.09 -11.85 3.23
CA CYS A 53 11.74 -12.34 3.47
C CYS A 53 11.35 -13.46 2.50
N GLN A 54 10.40 -14.30 2.90
CA GLN A 54 9.74 -15.26 2.02
C GLN A 54 8.28 -14.86 1.93
N LYS A 55 7.65 -15.09 0.78
CA LYS A 55 6.27 -14.67 0.49
C LYS A 55 5.28 -15.12 1.56
N GLU A 56 5.43 -16.34 2.05
CA GLU A 56 4.53 -16.97 3.03
C GLU A 56 4.56 -16.28 4.40
N ASN A 57 5.59 -15.47 4.65
CA ASN A 57 5.75 -14.68 5.86
C ASN A 57 5.17 -13.26 5.71
N ILE A 58 4.70 -12.86 4.54
CA ILE A 58 4.20 -11.52 4.27
C ILE A 58 2.67 -11.54 4.36
N VAL A 59 2.11 -10.64 5.17
CA VAL A 59 0.67 -10.41 5.25
C VAL A 59 0.39 -8.96 4.91
N ILE A 60 -0.56 -8.74 4.01
CA ILE A 60 -1.00 -7.41 3.59
C ILE A 60 -2.46 -7.24 4.02
N LEU A 61 -2.71 -6.20 4.82
CA LEU A 61 -4.03 -5.86 5.33
C LEU A 61 -4.45 -4.50 4.79
N CYS A 62 -5.60 -4.44 4.14
CA CYS A 62 -6.20 -3.19 3.67
C CYS A 62 -7.37 -2.79 4.55
N GLU A 63 -7.36 -1.52 4.95
CA GLU A 63 -8.47 -0.80 5.57
C GLU A 63 -8.82 0.40 4.69
N ASP A 64 -9.89 1.11 5.03
CA ASP A 64 -10.39 2.22 4.21
C ASP A 64 -9.30 3.21 3.77
N HIS A 65 -8.51 3.78 4.67
CA HIS A 65 -7.44 4.75 4.33
C HIS A 65 -6.05 4.27 4.75
N SER A 66 -5.86 2.97 4.95
CA SER A 66 -4.56 2.42 5.35
C SER A 66 -4.26 1.06 4.74
N LEU A 67 -2.98 0.82 4.48
CA LEU A 67 -2.44 -0.46 4.09
C LEU A 67 -1.36 -0.87 5.08
N THR A 68 -1.48 -2.05 5.67
CA THR A 68 -0.50 -2.58 6.62
C THR A 68 0.24 -3.75 6.01
N ILE A 69 1.57 -3.68 6.01
CA ILE A 69 2.44 -4.80 5.64
C ILE A 69 3.03 -5.38 6.93
N GLN A 70 2.83 -6.66 7.15
CA GLN A 70 3.37 -7.42 8.27
C GLN A 70 4.34 -8.48 7.78
N ILE A 71 5.46 -8.62 8.48
CA ILE A 71 6.34 -9.78 8.38
C ILE A 71 6.10 -10.67 9.59
N GLN A 72 5.61 -11.86 9.35
CA GLN A 72 5.27 -12.85 10.36
C GLN A 72 6.23 -14.03 10.31
N LYS A 73 6.65 -14.53 11.46
CA LYS A 73 7.47 -15.74 11.60
C LYS A 73 6.90 -16.61 12.69
N ASN A 74 6.68 -17.89 12.39
CA ASN A 74 6.07 -18.85 13.32
C ASN A 74 4.74 -18.37 13.93
N GLY A 75 3.93 -17.64 13.15
CA GLY A 75 2.64 -17.10 13.60
C GLY A 75 2.72 -15.84 14.48
N VAL A 76 3.90 -15.25 14.65
CA VAL A 76 4.11 -14.00 15.39
C VAL A 76 4.52 -12.90 14.42
N THR A 77 3.92 -11.71 14.55
CA THR A 77 4.35 -10.52 13.79
C THR A 77 5.67 -10.02 14.35
N GLU A 78 6.74 -10.10 13.54
CA GLU A 78 8.07 -9.58 13.92
C GLU A 78 8.23 -8.11 13.54
N LYS A 79 7.70 -7.73 12.37
CA LYS A 79 7.74 -6.36 11.85
C LYS A 79 6.38 -5.98 11.28
N GLN A 80 6.01 -4.72 11.43
CA GLN A 80 4.79 -4.17 10.87
C GLN A 80 5.02 -2.73 10.46
N ARG A 81 4.53 -2.35 9.28
CA ARG A 81 4.44 -0.97 8.85
C ARG A 81 3.02 -0.68 8.36
N ASN A 82 2.41 0.36 8.91
CA ASN A 82 1.14 0.91 8.44
C ASN A 82 1.45 2.11 7.53
N ILE A 83 0.91 2.08 6.32
CA ILE A 83 1.00 3.15 5.33
C ILE A 83 -0.38 3.80 5.26
N LEU A 84 -0.45 5.09 5.58
CA LEU A 84 -1.67 5.88 5.42
C LEU A 84 -1.79 6.38 3.99
N LEU A 85 -3.02 6.47 3.49
CA LEU A 85 -3.32 6.93 2.13
C LEU A 85 -4.30 8.12 2.18
N PRO A 86 -4.18 9.09 1.26
CA PRO A 86 -5.08 10.24 1.21
C PRO A 86 -6.43 9.95 0.53
N PHE A 87 -6.67 8.70 0.13
CA PHE A 87 -7.87 8.25 -0.55
C PHE A 87 -8.36 6.91 0.01
N SER A 88 -9.64 6.63 -0.22
CA SER A 88 -10.28 5.38 0.19
C SER A 88 -9.84 4.21 -0.69
N LEU A 89 -9.66 3.05 -0.05
CA LEU A 89 -9.40 1.75 -0.65
C LEU A 89 -10.67 0.89 -0.79
N LEU A 90 -11.81 1.31 -0.23
CA LEU A 90 -13.04 0.50 -0.15
C LEU A 90 -13.61 0.11 -1.51
N ASP A 91 -13.35 0.91 -2.54
CA ASP A 91 -13.84 0.69 -3.91
C ASP A 91 -12.71 0.45 -4.92
N LYS A 92 -11.49 0.19 -4.44
CA LYS A 92 -10.31 0.01 -5.28
C LYS A 92 -10.03 -1.46 -5.54
N ASN A 93 -9.58 -1.77 -6.75
CA ASN A 93 -8.96 -3.06 -7.03
C ASN A 93 -7.50 -3.01 -6.59
N ILE A 94 -7.09 -3.94 -5.73
CA ILE A 94 -5.76 -4.00 -5.16
C ILE A 94 -5.16 -5.36 -5.48
N SER A 95 -3.92 -5.36 -5.96
CA SER A 95 -3.14 -6.57 -6.21
C SER A 95 -1.75 -6.43 -5.64
N ALA A 96 -1.16 -7.55 -5.22
CA ALA A 96 0.19 -7.59 -4.70
C ALA A 96 1.03 -8.61 -5.47
N HIS A 97 2.30 -8.29 -5.68
CA HIS A 97 3.27 -9.17 -6.31
C HIS A 97 4.60 -9.06 -5.56
N PHE A 98 5.18 -10.20 -5.20
CA PHE A 98 6.46 -10.23 -4.49
C PHE A 98 7.54 -10.82 -5.38
N SER A 99 8.45 -9.95 -5.84
CA SER A 99 9.66 -10.32 -6.56
C SER A 99 10.85 -9.97 -5.67
N PRO A 100 11.37 -10.92 -4.87
CA PRO A 100 12.34 -10.62 -3.83
C PRO A 100 13.52 -9.77 -4.35
N PRO A 101 13.89 -8.68 -3.66
CA PRO A 101 13.42 -8.29 -2.34
C PRO A 101 12.19 -7.37 -2.33
N ILE A 102 11.59 -7.05 -3.48
CA ILE A 102 10.57 -6.00 -3.61
C ILE A 102 9.17 -6.61 -3.55
N LEU A 103 8.36 -6.09 -2.63
CA LEU A 103 6.91 -6.24 -2.66
C LEU A 103 6.30 -5.03 -3.35
N GLU A 104 5.60 -5.27 -4.45
CA GLU A 104 4.83 -4.26 -5.16
C GLU A 104 3.34 -4.45 -4.83
N VAL A 105 2.69 -3.42 -4.30
CA VAL A 105 1.24 -3.37 -4.16
C VAL A 105 0.67 -2.32 -5.09
N ARG A 106 -0.17 -2.76 -6.03
CA ARG A 106 -0.84 -1.90 -7.01
C ARG A 106 -2.27 -1.66 -6.60
N ILE A 107 -2.65 -0.39 -6.58
CA ILE A 107 -3.99 0.09 -6.26
C ILE A 107 -4.52 0.80 -7.50
N SER A 108 -5.52 0.20 -8.15
CA SER A 108 -6.11 0.76 -9.36
C SER A 108 -6.80 2.09 -9.07
N LYS A 109 -6.60 3.09 -9.92
CA LYS A 109 -7.34 4.36 -9.84
C LYS A 109 -8.80 4.18 -10.21
N VAL A 110 -9.12 3.17 -11.02
CA VAL A 110 -10.49 2.85 -11.44
C VAL A 110 -11.27 2.24 -10.29
N THR A 111 -12.40 2.86 -9.96
CA THR A 111 -13.31 2.40 -8.92
C THR A 111 -14.19 1.25 -9.39
N LEU A 112 -14.43 0.26 -8.53
CA LEU A 112 -15.37 -0.83 -8.77
C LEU A 112 -16.80 -0.29 -8.75
N GLN A 113 -17.48 -0.29 -9.91
CA GLN A 113 -18.77 0.39 -10.10
C GLN A 113 -19.97 -0.16 -9.30
N ASN A 114 -19.82 -1.22 -8.48
CA ASN A 114 -20.95 -1.88 -7.80
C ASN A 114 -20.65 -2.42 -6.39
N HIS A 115 -19.59 -1.94 -5.71
CA HIS A 115 -19.31 -2.42 -4.36
C HIS A 115 -20.12 -1.63 -3.31
N SER A 116 -20.94 -2.33 -2.52
CA SER A 116 -21.42 -1.76 -1.26
C SER A 116 -20.22 -1.64 -0.31
N PRO A 117 -19.94 -0.45 0.25
CA PRO A 117 -18.83 -0.28 1.18
C PRO A 117 -19.11 -1.15 2.41
N GLN A 118 -18.30 -2.19 2.59
CA GLN A 118 -18.24 -2.94 3.83
C GLN A 118 -16.98 -2.46 4.54
N ASN A 119 -17.11 -1.85 5.72
CA ASN A 119 -15.97 -1.54 6.58
C ASN A 119 -15.41 -2.87 7.12
N HIS A 120 -14.51 -3.49 6.37
CA HIS A 120 -13.81 -4.70 6.77
C HIS A 120 -12.33 -4.57 6.43
N ILE A 121 -11.50 -5.20 7.26
CA ILE A 121 -10.10 -5.43 6.94
C ILE A 121 -10.06 -6.51 5.86
N THR A 122 -9.40 -6.24 4.74
CA THR A 122 -9.23 -7.20 3.65
C THR A 122 -7.79 -7.69 3.63
N VAL A 123 -7.59 -9.00 3.62
CA VAL A 123 -6.26 -9.60 3.39
C VAL A 123 -6.03 -9.68 1.89
N ILE A 124 -4.89 -9.19 1.41
CA ILE A 124 -4.54 -9.25 -0.02
C ILE A 124 -3.63 -10.44 -0.29
N ASP A 125 -4.05 -11.30 -1.23
CA ASP A 125 -3.24 -12.40 -1.71
C ASP A 125 -2.06 -11.89 -2.53
N ILE A 126 -0.89 -12.47 -2.32
CA ILE A 126 0.35 -12.12 -3.01
C ILE A 126 0.54 -13.05 -4.20
N ASN A 127 0.74 -12.49 -5.38
CA ASN A 127 1.08 -13.24 -6.59
C ASN A 127 2.60 -13.44 -6.68
N GLU A 128 3.00 -14.51 -7.37
CA GLU A 128 4.40 -14.79 -7.79
C GLU A 128 4.68 -14.33 -9.21
#